data_AF-A0ABD3PA07-F1
#
_entry.id   AF-A0ABD3PA07-F1
#
_cell.length_a   1.000
_cell.length_b   1.000
_cell.length_c   1.000
_cell.angle_alpha   90.00
_cell.angle_beta   90.00
_cell.angle_gamma   90.00
#
_symmetry.space_group_name_H-M   'P 1'
#
loop_
_entity.id
_entity.type
_entity.pdbx_description
1 polymer ?
#
loop_
_entity_poly.entity_id
_entity_poly.type
_entity_poly.pdbx_seq_one_letter_code
_entity_poly.pdbx_strand_id
1 'polypeptide(L)'
;MRALSLARPLASSASVVAHHSAGLRAESLSAISCPPSKCLTVEHKNNTTTRYLHSSPSNQEGDLEDLCKKHIQLPRADFARGCVFLQQVALGNMHEVQRTVEELNGTGNIVNFRDYDRRSPLHLAASEGHLEMVKYLVKMGAKINRSDRWGNSPIDDSYRHKHFAVLEFLRENGGTFGSTSQATNFIAAAYEGDLHEVQTLYQLGSIDLDAQDFDKRTALHISASRGNADVVRFLCVSGASVNVPDRWNRHPLDEAQLNGHAECTEILKKYGAESATSVEASLALLDLFQKYSEVRDGVRSLAWHDVQSLLKDFGQEATDDHVRELFRTVDKDGNGYIEKDEFLMSSDLFLQGRPAGIILIVGGPGSGKGLLSERLVKECGVVHLSSGDLLRQEVKAGTRLGKEVDGIMKSGGLVSSAIMVALMQKRMKDHPGKRILLDGFPRSAENAKDLVTLCGRPELALHLDCDDTVLIERILARGKSGTRSDDNIQTALQRIRTYHKFHNTTIEFLRQEHVPVVNLDCSAPPEGVWAQLTAISRLMRKTLWDDSTLDR
;
A
#
# COMPACT_ATOMS: atom_id res chain seq x y z
N MET A 1 -16.10 -62.61 1.75
CA MET A 1 -15.41 -63.85 2.14
C MET A 1 -13.91 -63.64 2.03
N ARG A 2 -13.19 -63.89 3.13
CA ARG A 2 -11.72 -64.06 3.31
C ARG A 2 -10.86 -62.83 2.98
N ALA A 3 -10.34 -62.07 3.95
CA ALA A 3 -9.34 -62.41 5.00
C ALA A 3 -7.98 -62.78 4.38
N LEU A 4 -6.88 -62.09 4.68
CA LEU A 4 -6.00 -62.23 5.86
C LEU A 4 -4.90 -61.13 5.73
N SER A 5 -4.18 -60.60 6.72
CA SER A 5 -4.09 -60.84 8.17
C SER A 5 -3.03 -59.87 8.73
N LEU A 6 -3.44 -59.05 9.72
CA LEU A 6 -2.81 -58.78 11.03
C LEU A 6 -1.26 -58.72 11.15
N ALA A 7 -0.74 -57.63 11.74
CA ALA A 7 -0.49 -57.56 13.19
C ALA A 7 0.26 -56.27 13.62
N ARG A 8 -0.28 -55.58 14.64
CA ARG A 8 0.46 -54.78 15.65
C ARG A 8 0.63 -55.68 16.90
N PRO A 9 1.64 -55.48 17.78
CA PRO A 9 1.45 -54.72 19.04
C PRO A 9 2.68 -53.87 19.44
N LEU A 10 2.52 -52.67 20.03
CA LEU A 10 2.42 -52.29 21.47
C LEU A 10 3.67 -52.51 22.35
N ALA A 11 4.23 -51.37 22.78
CA ALA A 11 4.69 -50.97 24.13
C ALA A 11 5.59 -51.89 24.98
N SER A 12 6.71 -51.34 25.47
CA SER A 12 6.96 -51.23 26.93
C SER A 12 8.20 -50.37 27.25
N SER A 13 8.04 -49.64 28.35
CA SER A 13 8.95 -48.80 29.10
C SER A 13 9.96 -49.60 29.94
N ALA A 14 11.21 -49.13 30.06
CA ALA A 14 11.95 -49.05 31.34
C ALA A 14 13.32 -48.36 31.19
N SER A 15 13.42 -47.18 31.82
CA SER A 15 14.56 -46.60 32.56
C SER A 15 15.85 -47.43 32.68
N VAL A 16 16.99 -46.86 32.26
CA VAL A 16 18.21 -46.71 33.09
C VAL A 16 18.94 -45.41 32.69
N VAL A 17 19.35 -44.67 33.72
CA VAL A 17 20.06 -43.39 33.76
C VAL A 17 21.50 -43.50 33.22
N ALA A 18 21.95 -42.55 32.39
CA ALA A 18 23.33 -42.05 32.41
C ALA A 18 23.47 -40.74 31.61
N HIS A 19 24.24 -39.82 32.18
CA HIS A 19 24.46 -38.43 31.77
C HIS A 19 25.36 -38.24 30.53
N HIS A 20 25.16 -37.06 29.93
CA HIS A 20 26.15 -36.12 29.37
C HIS A 20 26.35 -35.97 27.84
N SER A 21 26.01 -34.73 27.43
CA SER A 21 26.66 -33.83 26.45
C SER A 21 26.66 -34.20 24.96
N ALA A 22 25.63 -33.66 24.29
CA ALA A 22 25.69 -32.62 23.24
C ALA A 22 26.58 -32.85 22.00
N GLY A 23 25.90 -32.81 20.84
CA GLY A 23 26.46 -32.30 19.59
C GLY A 23 25.99 -33.08 18.37
N LEU A 24 25.06 -32.52 17.58
CA LEU A 24 24.84 -32.76 16.15
C LEU A 24 23.86 -31.66 15.66
N ARG A 25 24.34 -30.71 14.86
CA ARG A 25 24.13 -30.60 13.40
C ARG A 25 22.68 -30.43 12.95
N ALA A 26 22.45 -29.32 12.24
CA ALA A 26 21.51 -29.26 11.12
C ALA A 26 22.07 -28.29 10.06
N GLU A 27 22.42 -28.85 8.90
CA GLU A 27 22.30 -28.24 7.57
C GLU A 27 20.80 -27.94 7.32
N SER A 28 20.31 -27.11 6.40
CA SER A 28 20.72 -25.96 5.59
C SER A 28 19.49 -25.60 4.70
N LEU A 29 19.46 -24.40 4.09
CA LEU A 29 18.45 -23.81 3.17
C LEU A 29 17.37 -22.96 3.89
N SER A 30 17.18 -21.67 3.61
CA SER A 30 17.83 -20.72 2.68
C SER A 30 17.36 -19.31 3.06
N ALA A 31 18.27 -18.40 3.42
CA ALA A 31 17.97 -16.98 3.61
C ALA A 31 19.03 -16.13 2.90
N ILE A 32 18.52 -15.10 2.23
CA ILE A 32 19.18 -14.19 1.30
C ILE A 32 20.41 -13.55 1.98
N SER A 33 21.58 -13.79 1.39
CA SER A 33 22.86 -13.32 1.89
C SER A 33 23.11 -11.84 1.56
N CYS A 34 23.30 -11.01 2.59
CA CYS A 34 24.16 -9.83 2.52
C CYS A 34 25.49 -10.23 3.22
N PRO A 35 26.67 -9.94 2.67
CA PRO A 35 27.90 -10.60 3.11
C PRO A 35 28.34 -10.11 4.51
N PRO A 36 28.83 -11.01 5.38
CA PRO A 36 29.33 -10.64 6.69
C PRO A 36 30.72 -9.98 6.54
N SER A 37 30.89 -8.80 7.15
CA SER A 37 32.20 -8.19 7.37
C SER A 37 33.02 -9.08 8.31
N LYS A 38 33.78 -10.02 7.74
CA LYS A 38 34.72 -10.87 8.49
C LYS A 38 35.79 -9.99 9.14
N CYS A 39 35.76 -9.89 10.46
CA CYS A 39 36.99 -9.85 11.25
C CYS A 39 37.75 -11.17 11.00
N LEU A 40 39.05 -11.11 10.65
CA LEU A 40 40.05 -12.17 10.91
C LEU A 40 41.46 -11.66 10.53
N THR A 41 42.27 -11.48 11.57
CA THR A 41 43.70 -11.83 11.73
C THR A 41 44.73 -11.44 10.66
N VAL A 42 45.75 -10.74 11.17
CA VAL A 42 47.02 -10.36 10.53
C VAL A 42 47.85 -11.58 10.13
N GLU A 43 48.32 -11.59 8.88
CA GLU A 43 49.63 -12.17 8.53
C GLU A 43 50.48 -11.10 7.85
N HIS A 44 51.60 -10.76 8.48
CA HIS A 44 52.63 -9.90 7.92
C HIS A 44 53.29 -10.60 6.72
N LYS A 45 53.09 -10.06 5.51
CA LYS A 45 54.06 -10.12 4.40
C LYS A 45 53.69 -9.08 3.34
N ASN A 46 54.48 -8.00 3.32
CA ASN A 46 54.75 -7.08 2.22
C ASN A 46 53.76 -7.09 1.05
N ASN A 47 52.64 -6.38 1.19
CA ASN A 47 51.97 -5.68 0.11
C ASN A 47 50.89 -4.76 0.69
N THR A 48 51.19 -3.47 0.73
CA THR A 48 50.21 -2.39 0.94
C THR A 48 49.26 -2.36 -0.25
N THR A 49 48.15 -3.10 -0.15
CA THR A 49 47.06 -3.01 -1.12
C THR A 49 45.85 -2.36 -0.46
N THR A 50 45.70 -1.07 -0.78
CA THR A 50 44.44 -0.33 -0.94
C THR A 50 43.19 -1.21 -0.94
N ARG A 51 42.38 -1.11 0.12
CA ARG A 51 41.04 -1.73 0.16
C ARG A 51 39.92 -0.82 0.70
N TYR A 52 40.12 0.50 0.68
CA TYR A 52 39.11 1.48 1.11
C TYR A 52 38.67 2.46 0.01
N LEU A 53 38.84 2.12 -1.26
CA LEU A 53 38.21 2.80 -2.40
C LEU A 53 37.85 1.73 -3.43
N HIS A 54 36.64 1.79 -3.97
CA HIS A 54 36.11 0.85 -4.95
C HIS A 54 37.08 0.60 -6.12
N SER A 55 37.22 -0.66 -6.53
CA SER A 55 37.95 -1.09 -7.71
C SER A 55 37.07 -1.00 -8.96
N SER A 56 37.25 0.05 -9.76
CA SER A 56 36.88 0.07 -11.19
C SER A 56 37.94 0.87 -11.96
N PRO A 57 38.66 0.27 -12.92
CA PRO A 57 39.69 0.96 -13.67
C PRO A 57 39.09 1.58 -14.95
N SER A 58 38.41 2.72 -14.81
CA SER A 58 38.21 3.66 -15.92
C SER A 58 37.58 4.97 -15.42
N ASN A 59 38.31 6.08 -15.59
CA ASN A 59 37.89 7.48 -15.43
C ASN A 59 37.46 7.95 -14.03
N GLN A 60 38.38 8.31 -13.13
CA GLN A 60 38.04 9.06 -11.90
C GLN A 60 39.14 10.00 -11.36
N GLU A 61 39.92 10.70 -12.20
CA GLU A 61 40.71 11.84 -11.69
C GLU A 61 39.89 13.15 -11.67
N GLY A 62 38.89 13.29 -12.56
CA GLY A 62 38.03 14.48 -12.64
C GLY A 62 36.94 14.58 -11.56
N ASP A 63 36.37 13.45 -11.12
CA ASP A 63 35.22 13.45 -10.19
C ASP A 63 35.60 13.78 -8.74
N LEU A 64 36.79 13.37 -8.29
CA LEU A 64 37.31 13.65 -6.94
C LEU A 64 37.63 15.14 -6.74
N GLU A 65 38.10 15.81 -7.79
CA GLU A 65 38.49 17.21 -7.74
C GLU A 65 37.26 18.15 -7.76
N ASP A 66 36.19 17.78 -8.47
CA ASP A 66 34.93 18.54 -8.50
C ASP A 66 34.10 18.35 -7.21
N LEU A 67 34.18 17.18 -6.55
CA LEU A 67 33.55 16.94 -5.24
C LEU A 67 34.23 17.70 -4.10
N CYS A 68 35.58 17.77 -4.08
CA CYS A 68 36.32 18.52 -3.08
C CYS A 68 35.98 20.02 -3.13
N LYS A 69 35.92 20.60 -4.34
CA LYS A 69 35.60 22.02 -4.54
C LYS A 69 34.18 22.41 -4.12
N LYS A 70 33.18 21.53 -4.30
CA LYS A 70 31.77 21.85 -4.02
C LYS A 70 31.35 21.74 -2.55
N HIS A 71 32.02 20.93 -1.73
CA HIS A 71 31.51 20.63 -0.39
C HIS A 71 32.50 20.78 0.77
N ILE A 72 33.81 20.84 0.51
CA ILE A 72 34.83 20.89 1.57
C ILE A 72 35.90 21.89 1.14
N GLN A 73 35.75 23.15 1.54
CA GLN A 73 36.75 24.21 1.34
C GLN A 73 38.01 23.97 2.21
N LEU A 74 38.68 22.82 2.05
CA LEU A 74 39.92 22.50 2.76
C LEU A 74 41.04 22.21 1.74
N PRO A 75 42.28 22.68 1.99
CA PRO A 75 43.44 22.29 1.20
C PRO A 75 43.60 20.77 1.13
N ARG A 76 44.06 20.25 -0.03
CA ARG A 76 44.25 18.80 -0.26
C ARG A 76 45.09 18.12 0.83
N ALA A 77 46.13 18.80 1.32
CA ALA A 77 47.00 18.28 2.38
C ALA A 77 46.29 18.15 3.73
N ASP A 78 45.32 19.03 4.03
CA ASP A 78 44.56 19.00 5.28
C ASP A 78 43.47 17.94 5.22
N PHE A 79 42.85 17.76 4.04
CA PHE A 79 41.91 16.68 3.81
C PHE A 79 42.58 15.30 3.89
N ALA A 80 43.74 15.12 3.26
CA ALA A 80 44.50 13.87 3.35
C ALA A 80 44.90 13.54 4.79
N ARG A 81 45.36 14.54 5.56
CA ARG A 81 45.66 14.40 7.00
C ARG A 81 44.42 14.01 7.80
N GLY A 82 43.27 14.62 7.54
CA GLY A 82 42.00 14.27 8.17
C GLY A 82 41.56 12.82 7.86
N CYS A 83 41.74 12.35 6.63
CA CYS A 83 41.44 10.96 6.26
C CYS A 83 42.36 9.96 6.99
N VAL A 84 43.65 10.25 7.09
CA VAL A 84 44.59 9.42 7.88
C VAL A 84 44.17 9.39 9.35
N PHE A 85 43.79 10.54 9.92
CA PHE A 85 43.29 10.60 11.29
C PHE A 85 42.05 9.72 11.51
N LEU A 86 41.05 9.80 10.61
CA LEU A 86 39.87 8.94 10.64
C LEU A 86 40.23 7.45 10.56
N GLN A 87 41.20 7.08 9.73
CA GLN A 87 41.68 5.71 9.64
C GLN A 87 42.29 5.22 10.95
N GLN A 88 43.10 6.04 11.62
CA GLN A 88 43.69 5.68 12.92
C GLN A 88 42.62 5.51 14.00
N VAL A 89 41.57 6.33 13.96
CA VAL A 89 40.42 6.21 14.87
C VAL A 89 39.66 4.90 14.63
N ALA A 90 39.39 4.53 13.37
CA ALA A 90 38.74 3.27 13.04
C ALA A 90 39.58 2.05 13.47
N LEU A 91 40.90 2.12 13.31
CA LEU A 91 41.83 1.08 13.77
C LEU A 91 41.98 0.99 15.29
N GLY A 92 41.47 1.96 16.06
CA GLY A 92 41.60 2.00 17.51
C GLY A 92 43.00 2.42 18.02
N ASN A 93 43.82 3.05 17.16
CA ASN A 93 45.20 3.43 17.50
C ASN A 93 45.25 4.69 18.39
N MET A 94 44.95 4.52 19.68
CA MET A 94 44.84 5.62 20.66
C MET A 94 46.08 6.52 20.68
N HIS A 95 47.28 5.95 20.69
CA HIS A 95 48.53 6.73 20.76
C HIS A 95 48.72 7.64 19.54
N GLU A 96 48.38 7.16 18.35
CA GLU A 96 48.50 7.94 17.10
C GLU A 96 47.46 9.07 17.06
N VAL A 97 46.24 8.76 17.50
CA VAL A 97 45.14 9.73 17.62
C VAL A 97 45.48 10.81 18.63
N GLN A 98 46.00 10.45 19.80
CA GLN A 98 46.43 11.40 20.83
C GLN A 98 47.51 12.34 20.29
N ARG A 99 48.57 11.78 19.70
CA ARG A 99 49.67 12.56 19.11
C ARG A 99 49.16 13.54 18.04
N THR A 100 48.31 13.06 17.13
CA THR A 100 47.76 13.90 16.05
C THR A 100 46.88 15.03 16.58
N VAL A 101 46.10 14.78 17.64
CA VAL A 101 45.27 15.82 18.28
C VAL A 101 46.15 16.85 19.00
N GLU A 102 47.21 16.42 19.68
CA GLU A 102 48.17 17.31 20.36
C GLU A 102 48.95 18.18 19.37
N GLU A 103 49.48 17.60 18.29
CA GLU A 103 50.20 18.30 17.23
C GLU A 103 49.35 19.39 16.55
N LEU A 104 48.03 19.20 16.50
CA LEU A 104 47.09 20.08 15.81
C LEU A 104 46.26 20.95 16.74
N ASN A 105 46.64 21.02 18.02
CA ASN A 105 45.91 21.78 19.04
C ASN A 105 46.04 23.29 18.82
N GLY A 106 45.22 23.84 17.91
CA GLY A 106 45.16 25.28 17.61
C GLY A 106 44.79 25.67 16.18
N THR A 107 44.88 24.76 15.19
CA THR A 107 44.72 25.11 13.76
C THR A 107 43.42 24.64 13.11
N GLY A 108 42.62 23.82 13.80
CA GLY A 108 41.34 23.35 13.29
C GLY A 108 40.95 22.12 14.07
N ASN A 109 39.71 22.08 14.56
CA ASN A 109 39.27 21.02 15.46
C ASN A 109 39.15 19.67 14.73
N ILE A 110 40.28 18.96 14.55
CA ILE A 110 40.38 17.70 13.79
C ILE A 110 39.49 16.60 14.37
N VAL A 111 39.16 16.66 15.66
CA VAL A 111 38.21 15.73 16.30
C VAL A 111 36.78 15.85 15.74
N ASN A 112 36.52 16.90 14.97
CA ASN A 112 35.26 17.17 14.29
C ASN A 112 35.40 17.16 12.75
N PHE A 113 36.52 16.66 12.22
CA PHE A 113 36.74 16.43 10.78
C PHE A 113 35.68 15.49 10.19
N ARG A 114 35.49 15.52 8.87
CA ARG A 114 34.46 14.72 8.18
C ARG A 114 35.00 14.09 6.91
N ASP A 115 34.65 12.82 6.70
CA ASP A 115 34.84 12.15 5.42
C ASP A 115 33.80 12.59 4.37
N TYR A 116 33.86 11.95 3.20
CA TYR A 116 32.93 12.18 2.09
C TYR A 116 31.46 11.84 2.44
N ASP A 117 31.26 10.92 3.39
CA ASP A 117 29.96 10.52 3.94
C ASP A 117 29.55 11.35 5.15
N ARG A 118 30.26 12.45 5.39
CA ARG A 118 29.96 13.40 6.47
C ARG A 118 30.13 12.78 7.87
N ARG A 119 30.74 11.61 8.00
CA ARG A 119 31.01 10.91 9.26
C ARG A 119 32.19 11.55 9.98
N SER A 120 32.08 11.68 11.30
CA SER A 120 33.12 12.22 12.17
C SER A 120 33.98 11.11 12.80
N PRO A 121 35.12 11.44 13.44
CA PRO A 121 35.88 10.48 14.24
C PRO A 121 35.00 9.73 15.25
N LEU A 122 34.03 10.42 15.83
CA LEU A 122 33.12 9.83 16.81
C LEU A 122 32.19 8.77 16.19
N HIS A 123 31.77 8.93 14.93
CA HIS A 123 31.00 7.89 14.21
C HIS A 123 31.83 6.62 14.04
N LEU A 124 33.08 6.75 13.60
CA LEU A 124 33.96 5.60 13.37
C LEU A 124 34.32 4.90 14.68
N ALA A 125 34.69 5.65 15.72
CA ALA A 125 34.97 5.08 17.03
C ALA A 125 33.75 4.37 17.62
N ALA A 126 32.54 4.91 17.39
CA ALA A 126 31.30 4.31 17.85
C ALA A 126 30.89 3.07 17.04
N SER A 127 31.08 3.09 15.73
CA SER A 127 30.84 1.96 14.83
C SER A 127 31.73 0.76 15.12
N GLU A 128 32.98 0.99 15.56
CA GLU A 128 33.97 -0.06 15.84
C GLU A 128 34.00 -0.45 17.33
N GLY A 129 33.21 0.22 18.19
CA GLY A 129 33.09 -0.12 19.61
C GLY A 129 34.25 0.32 20.50
N HIS A 130 35.10 1.25 20.05
CA HIS A 130 36.29 1.70 20.78
C HIS A 130 35.93 2.67 21.92
N LEU A 131 35.43 2.16 23.05
CA LEU A 131 34.95 2.97 24.18
C LEU A 131 35.95 4.01 24.68
N GLU A 132 37.21 3.63 24.90
CA GLU A 132 38.22 4.56 25.40
C GLU A 132 38.52 5.67 24.37
N MET A 133 38.49 5.34 23.07
CA MET A 133 38.61 6.32 21.98
C MET A 133 37.44 7.30 21.99
N VAL A 134 36.21 6.80 22.16
CA VAL A 134 35.00 7.63 22.28
C VAL A 134 35.12 8.59 23.45
N LYS A 135 35.51 8.10 24.64
CA LYS A 135 35.73 8.93 25.84
C LYS A 135 36.76 10.03 25.58
N TYR A 136 37.88 9.69 24.95
CA TYR A 136 38.93 10.65 24.63
C TYR A 136 38.46 11.72 23.63
N LEU A 137 37.80 11.32 22.54
CA LEU A 137 37.28 12.24 21.52
C LEU A 137 36.23 13.20 22.09
N VAL A 138 35.32 12.71 22.95
CA VAL A 138 34.33 13.55 23.64
C VAL A 138 35.03 14.55 24.57
N LYS A 139 36.02 14.11 25.35
CA LYS A 139 36.83 15.00 26.20
C LYS A 139 37.53 16.11 25.41
N MET A 140 37.96 15.81 24.19
CA MET A 140 38.60 16.78 23.27
C MET A 140 37.59 17.65 22.50
N GLY A 141 36.30 17.59 22.82
CA GLY A 141 35.27 18.47 22.24
C GLY A 141 34.66 17.96 20.94
N ALA A 142 34.62 16.64 20.74
CA ALA A 142 33.86 16.05 19.61
C ALA A 142 32.36 16.36 19.76
N LYS A 143 31.71 16.75 18.65
CA LYS A 143 30.28 17.03 18.62
C LYS A 143 29.49 15.71 18.63
N ILE A 144 28.90 15.42 19.79
CA ILE A 144 28.24 14.14 20.10
C ILE A 144 27.06 13.85 19.16
N ASN A 145 26.18 14.82 18.90
CA ASN A 145 24.95 14.64 18.09
C ASN A 145 25.10 15.06 16.63
N ARG A 146 26.34 15.16 16.13
CA ARG A 146 26.56 15.57 14.74
C ARG A 146 26.11 14.46 13.80
N SER A 147 25.35 14.78 12.77
CA SER A 147 24.87 13.79 11.82
C SER A 147 25.78 13.56 10.61
N ASP A 148 25.75 12.33 10.10
CA ASP A 148 26.34 11.91 8.82
C ASP A 148 25.48 12.37 7.61
N ARG A 149 25.79 11.88 6.42
CA ARG A 149 25.06 12.17 5.17
C ARG A 149 23.63 11.63 5.18
N TRP A 150 23.36 10.56 5.92
CA TRP A 150 22.07 9.87 5.99
C TRP A 150 21.24 10.32 7.20
N GLY A 151 21.77 11.23 8.02
CA GLY A 151 21.09 11.75 9.20
C GLY A 151 21.29 10.90 10.45
N ASN A 152 22.20 9.92 10.43
CA ASN A 152 22.58 9.16 11.63
C ASN A 152 23.57 9.95 12.46
N SER A 153 23.57 9.70 13.76
CA SER A 153 24.51 10.21 14.75
C SER A 153 25.45 9.09 15.23
N PRO A 154 26.54 9.40 15.95
CA PRO A 154 27.44 8.39 16.51
C PRO A 154 26.75 7.33 17.38
N ILE A 155 25.69 7.70 18.12
CA ILE A 155 24.97 6.72 18.94
C ILE A 155 24.23 5.70 18.07
N ASP A 156 23.76 6.10 16.87
CA ASP A 156 23.17 5.17 15.89
C ASP A 156 24.18 4.13 15.40
N ASP A 157 25.44 4.53 15.18
CA ASP A 157 26.47 3.60 14.74
C ASP A 157 26.83 2.59 15.83
N SER A 158 26.91 3.03 17.10
CA SER A 158 27.11 2.12 18.23
C SER A 158 25.94 1.17 18.42
N TYR A 159 24.71 1.64 18.19
CA TYR A 159 23.50 0.83 18.28
C TYR A 159 23.45 -0.23 17.17
N ARG A 160 23.65 0.18 15.91
CA ARG A 160 23.61 -0.69 14.74
C ARG A 160 24.61 -1.85 14.84
N HIS A 161 25.76 -1.60 15.45
CA HIS A 161 26.81 -2.60 15.65
C HIS A 161 26.78 -3.24 17.05
N LYS A 162 25.73 -2.98 17.86
CA LYS A 162 25.49 -3.58 19.18
C LYS A 162 26.60 -3.31 20.21
N HIS A 163 27.25 -2.15 20.12
CA HIS A 163 28.26 -1.68 21.07
C HIS A 163 27.62 -0.94 22.24
N PHE A 164 26.92 -1.67 23.10
CA PHE A 164 26.11 -1.11 24.20
C PHE A 164 26.91 -0.23 25.17
N ALA A 165 28.16 -0.59 25.51
CA ALA A 165 28.98 0.23 26.40
C ALA A 165 29.31 1.62 25.82
N VAL A 166 29.50 1.71 24.50
CA VAL A 166 29.67 2.99 23.81
C VAL A 166 28.36 3.76 23.78
N LEU A 167 27.26 3.07 23.50
CA LEU A 167 25.92 3.65 23.45
C LEU A 167 25.53 4.27 24.80
N GLU A 168 25.74 3.56 25.90
CA GLU A 168 25.49 4.05 27.26
C GLU A 168 26.31 5.29 27.55
N PHE A 169 27.62 5.25 27.29
CA PHE A 169 28.49 6.41 27.50
C PHE A 169 28.07 7.63 26.66
N LEU A 170 27.76 7.44 25.37
CA LEU A 170 27.30 8.52 24.51
C LEU A 170 26.01 9.13 25.05
N ARG A 171 25.06 8.31 25.51
CA ARG A 171 23.80 8.78 26.10
C ARG A 171 24.00 9.57 27.39
N GLU A 172 24.83 9.07 28.30
CA GLU A 172 25.17 9.77 29.55
C GLU A 172 25.76 11.17 29.28
N ASN A 173 26.42 11.34 28.13
CA ASN A 173 26.99 12.61 27.69
C ASN A 173 26.05 13.40 26.75
N GLY A 174 24.74 13.09 26.73
CA GLY A 174 23.74 13.83 25.96
C GLY A 174 23.59 13.39 24.50
N GLY A 175 24.05 12.18 24.18
CA GLY A 175 23.91 11.53 22.88
C GLY A 175 22.45 11.19 22.55
N THR A 176 21.97 11.67 21.42
CA THR A 176 20.62 11.41 20.90
C THR A 176 20.72 10.75 19.54
N PHE A 177 19.86 9.75 19.26
CA PHE A 177 19.80 9.19 17.92
C PHE A 177 19.43 10.25 16.89
N GLY A 178 19.88 10.05 15.65
CA GLY A 178 19.64 10.93 14.53
C GLY A 178 18.19 10.97 14.06
N SER A 179 17.91 11.87 13.12
CA SER A 179 16.55 12.16 12.64
C SER A 179 15.92 11.01 11.83
N THR A 180 16.73 10.10 11.31
CA THR A 180 16.29 9.12 10.29
C THR A 180 16.09 7.71 10.86
N SER A 181 16.50 7.44 12.10
CA SER A 181 16.76 6.07 12.56
C SER A 181 15.88 5.57 13.71
N GLN A 182 15.47 6.39 14.68
CA GLN A 182 14.74 5.86 15.85
C GLN A 182 13.39 5.22 15.48
N ALA A 183 12.54 5.97 14.77
CA ALA A 183 11.26 5.46 14.29
C ALA A 183 11.44 4.35 13.25
N THR A 184 12.40 4.50 12.34
CA THR A 184 12.69 3.51 11.29
C THR A 184 13.17 2.18 11.88
N ASN A 185 14.10 2.22 12.84
CA ASN A 185 14.60 1.03 13.53
C ASN A 185 13.50 0.39 14.38
N PHE A 186 12.65 1.19 15.02
CA PHE A 186 11.51 0.69 15.79
C PHE A 186 10.49 -0.02 14.91
N ILE A 187 10.14 0.57 13.75
CA ILE A 187 9.25 -0.04 12.76
C ILE A 187 9.90 -1.29 12.14
N ALA A 188 11.21 -1.28 11.88
CA ALA A 188 11.93 -2.44 11.37
C ALA A 188 11.98 -3.60 12.39
N ALA A 189 12.22 -3.32 13.67
CA ALA A 189 12.17 -4.32 14.73
C ALA A 189 10.74 -4.91 14.85
N ALA A 190 9.71 -4.07 14.74
CA ALA A 190 8.32 -4.52 14.71
C ALA A 190 7.98 -5.37 13.46
N TYR A 191 8.62 -5.08 12.32
CA TYR A 191 8.52 -5.88 11.09
C TYR A 191 9.14 -7.27 11.24
N GLU A 192 10.33 -7.35 11.82
CA GLU A 192 11.02 -8.62 12.07
C GLU A 192 10.36 -9.44 13.18
N GLY A 193 9.61 -8.78 14.08
CA GLY A 193 8.98 -9.42 15.23
C GLY A 193 9.93 -9.59 16.41
N ASP A 194 11.05 -8.87 16.42
CA ASP A 194 12.03 -8.91 17.50
C ASP A 194 11.51 -8.10 18.70
N LEU A 195 10.76 -8.77 19.57
CA LEU A 195 10.22 -8.16 20.79
C LEU A 195 11.32 -7.58 21.68
N HIS A 196 12.48 -8.22 21.76
CA HIS A 196 13.56 -7.77 22.63
C HIS A 196 14.15 -6.45 22.12
N GLU A 197 14.35 -6.34 20.81
CA GLU A 197 14.79 -5.10 20.17
C GLU A 197 13.73 -3.99 20.30
N VAL A 198 12.45 -4.29 20.09
CA VAL A 198 11.34 -3.32 20.28
C VAL A 198 11.31 -2.81 21.73
N GLN A 199 11.43 -3.69 22.72
CA GLN A 199 11.48 -3.33 24.14
C GLN A 199 12.72 -2.50 24.48
N THR A 200 13.87 -2.89 23.93
CA THR A 200 15.12 -2.19 24.12
C THR A 200 15.00 -0.78 23.55
N LEU A 201 14.59 -0.62 22.29
CA LEU A 201 14.35 0.69 21.68
C LEU A 201 13.39 1.56 22.50
N TYR A 202 12.26 0.99 22.93
CA TYR A 202 11.28 1.69 23.77
C TYR A 202 11.87 2.20 25.09
N GLN A 203 12.76 1.42 25.74
CA GLN A 203 13.44 1.83 26.97
C GLN A 203 14.60 2.81 26.70
N LEU A 204 15.23 2.73 25.54
CA LEU A 204 16.41 3.49 25.17
C LEU A 204 16.10 4.94 24.75
N GLY A 205 14.85 5.33 24.45
CA GLY A 205 14.54 6.68 24.00
C GLY A 205 13.07 7.10 24.13
N SER A 206 12.80 8.40 23.97
CA SER A 206 11.45 8.95 23.83
C SER A 206 10.91 8.62 22.43
N ILE A 207 10.57 7.36 22.21
CA ILE A 207 10.00 6.89 20.94
C ILE A 207 8.53 7.29 20.87
N ASP A 208 8.18 7.95 19.78
CA ASP A 208 6.79 8.11 19.37
C ASP A 208 6.29 6.78 18.81
N LEU A 209 5.42 6.09 19.57
CA LEU A 209 4.83 4.80 19.18
C LEU A 209 3.96 4.92 17.93
N ASP A 210 3.45 6.11 17.67
CA ASP A 210 2.60 6.43 16.52
C ASP A 210 3.40 7.04 15.36
N ALA A 211 4.74 7.01 15.45
CA ALA A 211 5.60 7.40 14.34
C ALA A 211 5.28 6.56 13.10
N GLN A 212 5.18 7.23 11.97
CA GLN A 212 4.73 6.63 10.73
C GLN A 212 5.86 6.51 9.69
N ASP A 213 5.86 5.42 8.93
CA ASP A 213 6.73 5.26 7.77
C ASP A 213 6.27 6.12 6.57
N PHE A 214 6.93 5.97 5.42
CA PHE A 214 6.58 6.72 4.20
C PHE A 214 5.14 6.46 3.74
N ASP A 215 4.57 5.30 4.03
CA ASP A 215 3.18 4.90 3.72
C ASP A 215 2.21 5.22 4.85
N LYS A 216 2.63 6.07 5.80
CA LYS A 216 1.89 6.44 7.00
C LYS A 216 1.56 5.25 7.92
N ARG A 217 2.30 4.14 7.83
CA ARG A 217 2.08 2.96 8.68
C ARG A 217 2.88 3.09 9.98
N THR A 218 2.23 2.79 11.10
CA THR A 218 2.86 2.70 12.42
C THR A 218 3.48 1.32 12.66
N ALA A 219 4.30 1.18 13.71
CA ALA A 219 4.80 -0.13 14.15
C ALA A 219 3.67 -1.15 14.41
N LEU A 220 2.49 -0.69 14.83
CA LEU A 220 1.32 -1.53 15.04
C LEU A 220 0.77 -2.11 13.72
N HIS A 221 0.71 -1.32 12.65
CA HIS A 221 0.31 -1.81 11.33
C HIS A 221 1.22 -2.93 10.84
N ILE A 222 2.53 -2.70 10.96
CA ILE A 222 3.53 -3.60 10.40
C ILE A 222 3.59 -4.91 11.17
N SER A 223 3.60 -4.85 12.50
CA SER A 223 3.54 -6.05 13.35
C SER A 223 2.23 -6.83 13.20
N ALA A 224 1.09 -6.13 13.05
CA ALA A 224 -0.21 -6.73 12.79
C ALA A 224 -0.26 -7.45 11.42
N SER A 225 0.24 -6.80 10.36
CA SER A 225 0.32 -7.34 8.99
C SER A 225 1.21 -8.58 8.88
N ARG A 226 2.20 -8.72 9.77
CA ARG A 226 3.13 -9.87 9.82
C ARG A 226 2.70 -10.98 10.77
N GLY A 227 1.69 -10.75 11.60
CA GLY A 227 1.24 -11.71 12.61
C GLY A 227 2.11 -11.77 13.86
N ASN A 228 2.89 -10.73 14.14
CA ASN A 228 3.80 -10.67 15.30
C ASN A 228 3.02 -10.33 16.58
N ALA A 229 2.23 -11.29 17.09
CA ALA A 229 1.27 -11.09 18.18
C ALA A 229 1.90 -10.55 19.47
N ASP A 230 3.12 -10.98 19.81
CA ASP A 230 3.83 -10.51 21.00
C ASP A 230 4.22 -9.03 20.92
N VAL A 231 4.67 -8.59 19.74
CA VAL A 231 4.97 -7.18 19.48
C VAL A 231 3.69 -6.34 19.51
N VAL A 232 2.61 -6.81 18.86
CA VAL A 232 1.29 -6.15 18.90
C VAL A 232 0.81 -5.98 20.34
N ARG A 233 0.90 -7.04 21.15
CA ARG A 233 0.53 -7.02 22.57
C ARG A 233 1.34 -5.98 23.34
N PHE A 234 2.66 -5.97 23.15
CA PHE A 234 3.55 -5.02 23.80
C PHE A 234 3.22 -3.57 23.43
N LEU A 235 3.03 -3.29 22.14
CA LEU A 235 2.70 -1.95 21.65
C LEU A 235 1.35 -1.45 22.18
N CYS A 236 0.32 -2.31 22.20
CA CYS A 236 -0.98 -1.98 22.79
C CYS A 236 -0.89 -1.68 24.29
N VAL A 237 -0.15 -2.50 25.06
CA VAL A 237 0.08 -2.26 26.49
C VAL A 237 0.86 -0.97 26.74
N SER A 238 1.78 -0.63 25.84
CA SER A 238 2.62 0.57 25.94
C SER A 238 1.90 1.86 25.52
N GLY A 239 0.63 1.77 25.11
CA GLY A 239 -0.22 2.92 24.79
C GLY A 239 -0.18 3.39 23.33
N ALA A 240 0.25 2.54 22.39
CA ALA A 240 0.17 2.86 20.96
C ALA A 240 -1.29 3.04 20.51
N SER A 241 -1.55 4.01 19.64
CA SER A 241 -2.90 4.27 19.13
C SER A 241 -3.33 3.16 18.18
N VAL A 242 -4.43 2.47 18.52
CA VAL A 242 -4.88 1.27 17.79
C VAL A 242 -5.66 1.56 16.51
N ASN A 243 -6.12 2.80 16.32
CA ASN A 243 -6.96 3.26 15.20
C ASN A 243 -6.27 4.38 14.40
N VAL A 244 -4.94 4.32 14.24
CA VAL A 244 -4.22 5.26 13.37
C VAL A 244 -4.45 4.83 11.91
N PRO A 245 -4.86 5.74 11.01
CA PRO A 245 -4.99 5.40 9.59
C PRO A 245 -3.64 5.45 8.86
N ASP A 246 -3.40 4.45 8.00
CA ASP A 246 -2.32 4.48 7.02
C ASP A 246 -2.66 5.38 5.80
N ARG A 247 -1.80 5.39 4.77
CA ARG A 247 -2.02 6.18 3.54
C ARG A 247 -3.29 5.77 2.79
N TRP A 248 -3.75 4.53 2.97
CA TRP A 248 -4.95 3.98 2.36
C TRP A 248 -6.15 3.98 3.31
N ASN A 249 -6.06 4.75 4.40
CA ASN A 249 -7.08 4.83 5.44
C ASN A 249 -7.40 3.49 6.12
N ARG A 250 -6.46 2.55 6.16
CA ARG A 250 -6.62 1.28 6.88
C ARG A 250 -6.06 1.41 8.29
N HIS A 251 -6.70 0.73 9.23
CA HIS A 251 -6.21 0.62 10.60
C HIS A 251 -5.35 -0.66 10.76
N PRO A 252 -4.56 -0.77 11.85
CA PRO A 252 -3.82 -1.97 12.20
C PRO A 252 -4.68 -3.25 12.25
N LEU A 253 -5.97 -3.13 12.63
CA LEU A 253 -6.92 -4.25 12.61
C LEU A 253 -7.20 -4.76 11.19
N ASP A 254 -7.34 -3.87 10.21
CA ASP A 254 -7.62 -4.23 8.83
C ASP A 254 -6.44 -5.02 8.22
N GLU A 255 -5.21 -4.66 8.57
CA GLU A 255 -3.99 -5.37 8.17
C GLU A 255 -3.90 -6.78 8.78
N ALA A 256 -4.23 -6.95 10.06
CA ALA A 256 -4.28 -8.27 10.69
C ALA A 256 -5.35 -9.16 10.05
N GLN A 257 -6.52 -8.59 9.73
CA GLN A 257 -7.63 -9.33 9.11
C GLN A 257 -7.34 -9.72 7.66
N LEU A 258 -6.79 -8.78 6.86
CA LEU A 258 -6.46 -9.02 5.46
C LEU A 258 -5.47 -10.18 5.28
N ASN A 259 -4.50 -10.28 6.19
CA ASN A 259 -3.47 -11.32 6.17
C ASN A 259 -3.85 -12.58 6.97
N GLY A 260 -5.05 -12.62 7.58
CA GLY A 260 -5.57 -13.79 8.29
C GLY A 260 -4.91 -14.07 9.64
N HIS A 261 -4.34 -13.05 10.30
CA HIS A 261 -3.69 -13.18 11.61
C HIS A 261 -4.71 -13.06 12.75
N ALA A 262 -5.34 -14.18 13.09
CA ALA A 262 -6.39 -14.25 14.10
C ALA A 262 -5.94 -13.78 15.49
N GLU A 263 -4.75 -14.18 15.95
CA GLU A 263 -4.26 -13.77 17.27
C GLU A 263 -4.06 -12.25 17.39
N CYS A 264 -3.47 -11.62 16.38
CA CYS A 264 -3.34 -10.16 16.32
C CYS A 264 -4.70 -9.46 16.30
N THR A 265 -5.68 -10.03 15.58
CA THR A 265 -7.04 -9.51 15.48
C THR A 265 -7.73 -9.50 16.85
N GLU A 266 -7.62 -10.60 17.61
CA GLU A 266 -8.21 -10.70 18.95
C GLU A 266 -7.54 -9.75 19.94
N ILE A 267 -6.21 -9.60 19.87
CA ILE A 267 -5.49 -8.62 20.70
C ILE A 267 -5.97 -7.20 20.35
N LEU A 268 -5.94 -6.80 19.08
CA LEU A 268 -6.31 -5.45 18.67
C LEU A 268 -7.76 -5.10 19.07
N LYS A 269 -8.71 -6.00 18.85
CA LYS A 269 -10.11 -5.82 19.29
C LYS A 269 -10.23 -5.62 20.79
N LYS A 270 -9.48 -6.38 21.60
CA LYS A 270 -9.47 -6.25 23.06
C LYS A 270 -9.06 -4.84 23.52
N TYR A 271 -8.21 -4.16 22.75
CA TYR A 271 -7.77 -2.80 23.02
C TYR A 271 -8.59 -1.72 22.29
N GLY A 272 -9.76 -2.07 21.74
CA GLY A 272 -10.69 -1.11 21.12
C GLY A 272 -10.35 -0.75 19.67
N ALA A 273 -9.63 -1.62 18.95
CA ALA A 273 -9.40 -1.42 17.52
C ALA A 273 -10.70 -1.64 16.72
N GLU A 274 -10.97 -0.74 15.78
CA GLU A 274 -12.11 -0.77 14.88
C GLU A 274 -11.63 -0.87 13.42
N SER A 275 -12.41 -1.51 12.56
CA SER A 275 -12.09 -1.55 11.13
C SER A 275 -12.37 -0.19 10.50
N ALA A 276 -11.48 0.31 9.65
CA ALA A 276 -11.74 1.57 8.95
C ALA A 276 -13.02 1.49 8.10
N THR A 277 -13.32 0.31 7.55
CA THR A 277 -14.56 0.06 6.78
C THR A 277 -15.82 0.15 7.64
N SER A 278 -15.75 -0.23 8.92
CA SER A 278 -16.89 -0.08 9.83
C SER A 278 -17.15 1.38 10.19
N VAL A 279 -16.13 2.25 10.25
CA VAL A 279 -16.30 3.66 10.61
C VAL A 279 -16.96 4.46 9.48
N GLU A 280 -16.50 4.29 8.23
CA GLU A 280 -17.09 4.98 7.08
C GLU A 280 -18.49 4.46 6.72
N ALA A 281 -18.69 3.14 6.75
CA ALA A 281 -20.02 2.55 6.54
C ALA A 281 -21.00 2.98 7.64
N SER A 282 -20.56 3.02 8.90
CA SER A 282 -21.40 3.46 10.02
C SER A 282 -21.79 4.94 9.93
N LEU A 283 -20.91 5.83 9.44
CA LEU A 283 -21.26 7.25 9.30
C LEU A 283 -22.32 7.49 8.22
N ALA A 284 -22.22 6.84 7.07
CA ALA A 284 -23.23 6.93 6.02
C ALA A 284 -24.57 6.30 6.45
N LEU A 285 -24.52 5.16 7.14
CA LEU A 285 -25.71 4.51 7.69
C LEU A 285 -26.35 5.33 8.82
N LEU A 286 -25.56 6.03 9.62
CA LEU A 286 -26.06 6.93 10.66
C LEU A 286 -26.74 8.16 10.07
N ASP A 287 -26.18 8.76 9.02
CA ASP A 287 -26.80 9.90 8.32
C ASP A 287 -28.12 9.47 7.68
N LEU A 288 -28.16 8.27 7.10
CA LEU A 288 -29.36 7.67 6.55
C LEU A 288 -30.42 7.43 7.63
N PHE A 289 -30.03 6.81 8.75
CA PHE A 289 -30.94 6.61 9.89
C PHE A 289 -31.48 7.95 10.38
N GLN A 290 -30.65 8.97 10.55
CA GLN A 290 -31.07 10.30 10.98
C GLN A 290 -32.03 10.97 10.01
N LYS A 291 -31.83 10.78 8.71
CA LYS A 291 -32.67 11.37 7.66
C LYS A 291 -34.11 10.83 7.67
N TYR A 292 -34.29 9.53 7.89
CA TYR A 292 -35.61 8.89 7.80
C TYR A 292 -36.28 8.64 9.16
N SER A 293 -35.53 8.62 10.26
CA SER A 293 -36.10 8.40 11.60
C SER A 293 -36.77 9.65 12.17
N GLU A 294 -37.82 9.44 12.95
CA GLU A 294 -38.46 10.49 13.74
C GLU A 294 -38.29 10.21 15.24
N VAL A 295 -38.41 11.24 16.06
CA VAL A 295 -38.39 11.11 17.52
C VAL A 295 -39.80 10.77 17.99
N ARG A 296 -39.97 9.58 18.56
CA ARG A 296 -41.23 9.07 19.11
C ARG A 296 -40.98 8.64 20.55
N ASP A 297 -41.76 9.18 21.48
CA ASP A 297 -41.61 8.94 22.92
C ASP A 297 -40.18 9.18 23.48
N GLY A 298 -39.45 10.13 22.89
CA GLY A 298 -38.08 10.49 23.30
C GLY A 298 -36.98 9.61 22.70
N VAL A 299 -37.34 8.57 21.95
CA VAL A 299 -36.41 7.69 21.23
C VAL A 299 -36.53 7.96 19.73
N ARG A 300 -35.39 8.03 19.04
CA ARG A 300 -35.35 8.21 17.59
C ARG A 300 -35.41 6.83 16.93
N SER A 301 -36.47 6.57 16.16
CA SER A 301 -36.71 5.26 15.56
C SER A 301 -37.32 5.37 14.16
N LEU A 302 -37.21 4.31 13.38
CA LEU A 302 -37.86 4.17 12.07
C LEU A 302 -39.18 3.41 12.24
N ALA A 303 -40.28 4.05 11.87
CA ALA A 303 -41.58 3.40 11.77
C ALA A 303 -41.77 2.78 10.38
N TRP A 304 -42.85 2.01 10.24
CA TRP A 304 -43.25 1.37 8.98
C TRP A 304 -43.12 2.27 7.74
N HIS A 305 -43.71 3.47 7.78
CA HIS A 305 -43.69 4.41 6.65
C HIS A 305 -42.31 5.04 6.39
N ASP A 306 -41.47 5.14 7.42
CA ASP A 306 -40.10 5.64 7.31
C ASP A 306 -39.23 4.63 6.56
N VAL A 307 -39.39 3.35 6.88
CA VAL A 307 -38.72 2.24 6.17
C VAL A 307 -39.20 2.16 4.73
N GLN A 308 -40.50 2.30 4.46
CA GLN A 308 -41.02 2.36 3.09
C GLN A 308 -40.42 3.54 2.30
N SER A 309 -40.30 4.71 2.92
CA SER A 309 -39.71 5.90 2.29
C SER A 309 -38.21 5.73 2.04
N LEU A 310 -37.49 5.13 2.99
CA LEU A 310 -36.09 4.76 2.86
C LEU A 310 -35.90 3.82 1.67
N LEU A 311 -36.61 2.68 1.63
CA LEU A 311 -36.49 1.68 0.55
C LEU A 311 -36.87 2.26 -0.82
N LYS A 312 -37.90 3.12 -0.86
CA LYS A 312 -38.31 3.83 -2.08
C LYS A 312 -37.22 4.76 -2.61
N ASP A 313 -36.54 5.50 -1.74
CA ASP A 313 -35.43 6.37 -2.13
C ASP A 313 -34.18 5.58 -2.59
N PHE A 314 -34.06 4.31 -2.20
CA PHE A 314 -33.10 3.34 -2.75
C PHE A 314 -33.60 2.61 -4.00
N GLY A 315 -34.77 2.96 -4.54
CA GLY A 315 -35.30 2.38 -5.78
C GLY A 315 -35.86 0.97 -5.64
N GLN A 316 -36.16 0.53 -4.41
CA GLN A 316 -36.90 -0.71 -4.16
C GLN A 316 -38.40 -0.40 -4.06
N GLU A 317 -39.21 -0.97 -4.95
CA GLU A 317 -40.66 -1.06 -4.74
C GLU A 317 -40.95 -2.25 -3.82
N ALA A 318 -40.74 -2.05 -2.51
CA ALA A 318 -41.04 -3.07 -1.51
C ALA A 318 -42.56 -3.24 -1.38
N THR A 319 -43.07 -4.45 -1.65
CA THR A 319 -44.45 -4.81 -1.33
C THR A 319 -44.65 -4.79 0.19
N ASP A 320 -45.89 -4.56 0.64
CA ASP A 320 -46.20 -4.55 2.08
C ASP A 320 -45.72 -5.83 2.79
N ASP A 321 -45.82 -6.99 2.14
CA ASP A 321 -45.35 -8.26 2.70
C ASP A 321 -43.82 -8.33 2.86
N HIS A 322 -43.06 -7.66 2.00
CA HIS A 322 -41.60 -7.56 2.11
C HIS A 322 -41.21 -6.72 3.33
N VAL A 323 -41.87 -5.59 3.54
CA VAL A 323 -41.62 -4.73 4.71
C VAL A 323 -42.03 -5.44 6.01
N ARG A 324 -43.06 -6.30 5.97
CA ARG A 324 -43.45 -7.12 7.14
C ARG A 324 -42.37 -8.13 7.52
N GLU A 325 -41.79 -8.81 6.54
CA GLU A 325 -40.72 -9.77 6.82
C GLU A 325 -39.43 -9.07 7.30
N LEU A 326 -39.14 -7.86 6.78
CA LEU A 326 -38.06 -7.02 7.28
C LEU A 326 -38.27 -6.66 8.76
N PHE A 327 -39.44 -6.14 9.14
CA PHE A 327 -39.74 -5.86 10.54
C PHE A 327 -39.66 -7.12 11.40
N ARG A 328 -40.22 -8.26 10.95
CA ARG A 328 -40.12 -9.53 11.69
C ARG A 328 -38.68 -9.98 11.97
N THR A 329 -37.75 -9.60 11.08
CA THR A 329 -36.33 -9.97 11.18
C THR A 329 -35.52 -8.96 12.00
N VAL A 330 -35.83 -7.67 11.88
CA VAL A 330 -35.03 -6.58 12.42
C VAL A 330 -35.55 -6.04 13.77
N ASP A 331 -36.87 -5.89 13.90
CA ASP A 331 -37.54 -5.47 15.14
C ASP A 331 -37.63 -6.69 16.08
N LYS A 332 -36.58 -6.88 16.89
CA LYS A 332 -36.41 -8.09 17.71
C LYS A 332 -37.25 -8.06 18.98
N ASP A 333 -37.58 -6.88 19.47
CA ASP A 333 -38.42 -6.69 20.65
C ASP A 333 -39.92 -6.62 20.29
N GLY A 334 -40.25 -6.52 19.01
CA GLY A 334 -41.60 -6.55 18.47
C GLY A 334 -42.39 -5.28 18.78
N ASN A 335 -41.68 -4.16 19.00
CA ASN A 335 -42.28 -2.91 19.43
C ASN A 335 -42.88 -2.10 18.25
N GLY A 336 -42.69 -2.54 17.01
CA GLY A 336 -43.19 -1.92 15.78
C GLY A 336 -42.31 -0.78 15.26
N TYR A 337 -41.11 -0.61 15.82
CA TYR A 337 -40.13 0.42 15.48
C TYR A 337 -38.74 -0.20 15.35
N ILE A 338 -37.90 0.40 14.51
CA ILE A 338 -36.51 -0.04 14.35
C ILE A 338 -35.62 1.04 14.95
N GLU A 339 -34.91 0.70 16.02
CA GLU A 339 -33.99 1.61 16.69
C GLU A 339 -32.63 1.70 15.97
N LYS A 340 -31.82 2.68 16.38
CA LYS A 340 -30.51 2.96 15.76
C LYS A 340 -29.63 1.71 15.70
N ASP A 341 -29.51 1.00 16.82
CA ASP A 341 -28.58 -0.13 16.92
C ASP A 341 -29.10 -1.33 16.12
N GLU A 342 -30.41 -1.57 16.11
CA GLU A 342 -31.04 -2.60 15.28
C GLU A 342 -30.89 -2.32 13.79
N PHE A 343 -31.04 -1.05 13.39
CA PHE A 343 -30.83 -0.59 12.03
C PHE A 343 -29.38 -0.80 11.57
N LEU A 344 -28.39 -0.43 12.39
CA LEU A 344 -26.97 -0.59 12.05
C LEU A 344 -26.57 -2.06 11.95
N MET A 345 -27.02 -2.89 12.90
CA MET A 345 -26.75 -4.33 12.92
C MET A 345 -27.42 -5.10 11.78
N SER A 346 -28.50 -4.54 11.22
CA SER A 346 -29.30 -5.18 10.18
C SER A 346 -29.28 -4.39 8.86
N SER A 347 -28.34 -3.47 8.70
CA SER A 347 -28.23 -2.57 7.55
C SER A 347 -28.14 -3.33 6.21
N ASP A 348 -27.51 -4.49 6.20
CA ASP A 348 -27.43 -5.39 5.04
C ASP A 348 -28.80 -5.90 4.56
N LEU A 349 -29.79 -6.01 5.44
CA LEU A 349 -31.16 -6.42 5.11
C LEU A 349 -31.94 -5.28 4.44
N PHE A 350 -31.82 -4.05 4.93
CA PHE A 350 -32.44 -2.87 4.31
C PHE A 350 -31.82 -2.52 2.96
N LEU A 351 -30.52 -2.78 2.83
CA LEU A 351 -29.76 -2.50 1.62
C LEU A 351 -29.74 -3.69 0.64
N GLN A 352 -30.65 -4.66 0.76
CA GLN A 352 -30.82 -5.76 -0.21
C GLN A 352 -31.37 -5.28 -1.56
N GLY A 353 -30.46 -4.66 -2.30
CA GLY A 353 -30.56 -4.26 -3.67
C GLY A 353 -29.21 -3.68 -3.99
N ARG A 354 -28.21 -4.55 -4.23
CA ARG A 354 -26.88 -4.08 -4.66
C ARG A 354 -27.11 -3.12 -5.83
N PRO A 355 -26.62 -1.87 -5.77
CA PRO A 355 -26.57 -1.05 -6.96
C PRO A 355 -25.88 -1.88 -8.05
N ALA A 356 -26.38 -1.78 -9.27
CA ALA A 356 -25.85 -2.46 -10.43
C ALA A 356 -24.32 -2.56 -10.39
N GLY A 357 -23.76 -3.77 -10.34
CA GLY A 357 -22.31 -3.94 -10.30
C GLY A 357 -21.66 -3.29 -11.52
N ILE A 358 -20.78 -2.30 -11.31
CA ILE A 358 -20.15 -1.56 -12.39
C ILE A 358 -18.90 -2.31 -12.85
N ILE A 359 -18.85 -2.65 -14.14
CA ILE A 359 -17.67 -3.18 -14.82
C ILE A 359 -17.20 -2.12 -15.81
N LEU A 360 -15.93 -1.72 -15.73
CA LEU A 360 -15.34 -0.77 -16.66
C LEU A 360 -14.64 -1.50 -17.81
N ILE A 361 -14.80 -0.99 -19.03
CA ILE A 361 -13.92 -1.31 -20.15
C ILE A 361 -13.11 -0.06 -20.50
N VAL A 362 -11.81 -0.13 -20.21
CA VAL A 362 -10.85 0.95 -20.43
C VAL A 362 -9.88 0.52 -21.53
N GLY A 363 -9.55 1.41 -22.46
CA GLY A 363 -8.54 1.12 -23.49
C GLY A 363 -8.55 2.15 -24.61
N GLY A 364 -7.52 2.10 -25.45
CA GLY A 364 -7.30 3.05 -26.54
C GLY A 364 -8.43 3.10 -27.59
N PRO A 365 -8.60 4.21 -28.32
CA PRO A 365 -9.47 4.21 -29.50
C PRO A 365 -8.95 3.14 -30.47
N GLY A 366 -9.82 2.28 -31.00
CA GLY A 366 -9.38 1.18 -31.87
C GLY A 366 -9.16 -0.17 -31.17
N SER A 367 -9.08 -0.23 -29.84
CA SER A 367 -8.71 -1.44 -29.09
C SER A 367 -9.72 -2.59 -29.10
N GLY A 368 -10.91 -2.37 -29.69
CA GLY A 368 -11.94 -3.41 -29.83
C GLY A 368 -13.02 -3.40 -28.75
N LYS A 369 -13.08 -2.36 -27.89
CA LYS A 369 -14.08 -2.22 -26.81
C LYS A 369 -15.50 -2.56 -27.23
N GLY A 370 -16.02 -1.97 -28.30
CA GLY A 370 -17.39 -2.22 -28.76
C GLY A 370 -17.68 -3.68 -29.10
N LEU A 371 -16.75 -4.36 -29.80
CA LEU A 371 -16.90 -5.77 -30.15
C LEU A 371 -16.89 -6.67 -28.91
N LEU A 372 -16.00 -6.37 -27.96
CA LEU A 372 -15.94 -7.07 -26.69
C LEU A 372 -17.20 -6.83 -25.84
N SER A 373 -17.69 -5.59 -25.80
CA SER A 373 -18.91 -5.20 -25.12
C SER A 373 -20.13 -5.94 -25.67
N GLU A 374 -20.30 -5.99 -27.00
CA GLU A 374 -21.40 -6.74 -27.64
C GLU A 374 -21.36 -8.23 -27.28
N ARG A 375 -20.15 -8.81 -27.22
CA ARG A 375 -19.97 -10.21 -26.86
C ARG A 375 -20.26 -10.45 -25.37
N LEU A 376 -19.81 -9.56 -24.49
CA LEU A 376 -20.12 -9.61 -23.05
C LEU A 376 -21.62 -9.47 -22.76
N VAL A 377 -22.34 -8.62 -23.50
CA VAL A 377 -23.80 -8.52 -23.38
C VAL A 377 -24.46 -9.85 -23.71
N LYS A 378 -24.03 -10.52 -24.80
CA LYS A 378 -24.58 -11.80 -25.25
C LYS A 378 -24.24 -12.97 -24.32
N GLU A 379 -22.98 -13.07 -23.90
CA GLU A 379 -22.47 -14.25 -23.17
C GLU A 379 -22.59 -14.11 -21.64
N CYS A 380 -22.60 -12.88 -21.10
CA CYS A 380 -22.61 -12.62 -19.65
C CYS A 380 -23.88 -11.90 -19.14
N GLY A 381 -24.80 -11.49 -20.02
CA GLY A 381 -26.07 -10.87 -19.63
C GLY A 381 -25.94 -9.49 -18.99
N VAL A 382 -24.82 -8.78 -19.22
CA VAL A 382 -24.58 -7.42 -18.71
C VAL A 382 -25.31 -6.36 -19.54
N VAL A 383 -25.63 -5.23 -18.92
CA VAL A 383 -26.19 -4.05 -19.61
C VAL A 383 -25.05 -3.17 -20.08
N HIS A 384 -24.91 -2.97 -21.40
CA HIS A 384 -23.87 -2.12 -21.96
C HIS A 384 -24.32 -0.65 -22.02
N LEU A 385 -23.56 0.23 -21.40
CA LEU A 385 -23.71 1.68 -21.50
C LEU A 385 -22.42 2.29 -22.06
N SER A 386 -22.51 2.82 -23.28
CA SER A 386 -21.41 3.50 -23.96
C SER A 386 -21.53 5.01 -23.81
N SER A 387 -20.50 5.65 -23.26
CA SER A 387 -20.49 7.12 -23.08
C SER A 387 -20.71 7.87 -24.40
N GLY A 388 -20.17 7.36 -25.50
CA GLY A 388 -20.33 7.95 -26.81
C GLY A 388 -21.75 7.82 -27.36
N ASP A 389 -22.43 6.70 -27.10
CA ASP A 389 -23.81 6.49 -27.56
C ASP A 389 -24.80 7.31 -26.76
N LEU A 390 -24.59 7.45 -25.43
CA LEU A 390 -25.39 8.33 -24.59
C LEU A 390 -25.35 9.78 -25.09
N LEU A 391 -24.16 10.29 -25.39
CA LEU A 391 -24.01 11.64 -25.92
C LEU A 391 -24.64 11.80 -27.30
N ARG A 392 -24.47 10.83 -28.21
CA ARG A 392 -25.11 10.86 -29.54
C ARG A 392 -26.63 10.82 -29.47
N GLN A 393 -27.19 10.07 -28.53
CA GLN A 393 -28.64 10.03 -28.30
C GLN A 393 -29.16 11.40 -27.84
N GLU A 394 -28.46 12.09 -26.95
CA GLU A 394 -28.81 13.44 -26.50
C GLU A 394 -28.75 14.47 -27.64
N VAL A 395 -27.71 14.39 -28.49
CA VAL A 395 -27.59 15.22 -29.71
C VAL A 395 -28.76 14.97 -30.66
N LYS A 396 -29.09 13.69 -30.92
CA LYS A 396 -30.19 13.31 -31.80
C LYS A 396 -31.56 13.71 -31.24
N ALA A 397 -31.73 13.64 -29.92
CA ALA A 397 -32.93 14.09 -29.22
C ALA A 397 -33.05 15.63 -29.18
N GLY A 398 -32.01 16.38 -29.57
CA GLY A 398 -32.03 17.83 -29.66
C GLY A 398 -32.11 18.53 -28.30
N THR A 399 -31.71 17.85 -27.21
CA THR A 399 -31.76 18.41 -25.85
C THR A 399 -30.81 19.61 -25.71
N ARG A 400 -31.06 20.47 -24.71
CA ARG A 400 -30.15 21.61 -24.43
C ARG A 400 -28.71 21.14 -24.22
N LEU A 401 -28.55 20.03 -23.49
CA LEU A 401 -27.28 19.35 -23.30
C LEU A 401 -26.69 18.82 -24.61
N GLY A 402 -27.52 18.17 -25.44
CA GLY A 402 -27.11 17.66 -26.75
C GLY A 402 -26.54 18.74 -27.67
N LYS A 403 -27.11 19.95 -27.65
CA LYS A 403 -26.59 21.10 -28.42
C LYS A 403 -25.20 21.56 -27.96
N GLU A 404 -24.96 21.57 -26.65
CA GLU A 404 -23.66 21.94 -26.06
C GLU A 404 -22.60 20.85 -26.33
N VAL A 405 -23.00 19.58 -26.26
CA VAL A 405 -22.14 18.41 -26.48
C VAL A 405 -21.74 18.23 -27.96
N ASP A 406 -22.62 18.55 -28.91
CA ASP A 406 -22.36 18.36 -30.35
C ASP A 406 -21.08 19.08 -30.82
N GLY A 407 -20.86 20.31 -30.36
CA GLY A 407 -19.65 21.09 -30.67
C GLY A 407 -18.36 20.50 -30.08
N ILE A 408 -18.44 19.97 -28.85
CA ILE A 408 -17.31 19.33 -28.16
C ILE A 408 -16.96 18.00 -28.84
N MET A 409 -17.97 17.23 -29.26
CA MET A 409 -17.77 15.95 -29.95
C MET A 409 -17.12 16.14 -31.33
N LYS A 410 -17.57 17.13 -32.11
CA LYS A 410 -17.00 17.45 -33.44
C LYS A 410 -15.54 17.89 -33.38
N SER A 411 -15.14 18.58 -32.31
CA SER A 411 -13.75 18.99 -32.09
C SER A 411 -12.87 17.91 -31.44
N GLY A 412 -13.44 16.75 -31.09
CA GLY A 412 -12.72 15.67 -30.41
C GLY A 412 -12.38 15.95 -28.95
N GLY A 413 -13.04 16.94 -28.33
CA GLY A 413 -12.87 17.32 -26.93
C GLY A 413 -13.50 16.33 -25.95
N LEU A 414 -13.16 16.50 -24.66
CA LEU A 414 -13.76 15.73 -23.57
C LEU A 414 -14.96 16.51 -22.99
N VAL A 415 -16.09 15.82 -22.83
CA VAL A 415 -17.25 16.35 -22.10
C VAL A 415 -16.94 16.31 -20.60
N SER A 416 -17.42 17.31 -19.85
CA SER A 416 -17.25 17.39 -18.39
C SER A 416 -17.70 16.09 -17.70
N SER A 417 -16.93 15.66 -16.70
CA SER A 417 -17.23 14.48 -15.86
C SER A 417 -18.62 14.57 -15.24
N ALA A 418 -18.98 15.72 -14.66
CA ALA A 418 -20.26 15.92 -13.99
C ALA A 418 -21.46 15.61 -14.90
N ILE A 419 -21.38 16.04 -16.17
CA ILE A 419 -22.41 15.77 -17.18
C ILE A 419 -22.47 14.27 -17.49
N MET A 420 -21.32 13.63 -17.70
CA MET A 420 -21.25 12.22 -18.04
C MET A 420 -21.79 11.33 -16.92
N VAL A 421 -21.41 11.63 -15.68
CA VAL A 421 -21.85 10.91 -14.49
C VAL A 421 -23.37 11.06 -14.30
N ALA A 422 -23.92 12.26 -14.47
CA ALA A 422 -25.37 12.48 -14.38
C ALA A 422 -26.15 11.68 -15.44
N LEU A 423 -25.67 11.65 -16.69
CA LEU A 423 -26.27 10.83 -17.76
C LEU A 423 -26.17 9.34 -17.45
N MET A 424 -25.05 8.88 -16.90
CA MET A 424 -24.85 7.50 -16.50
C MET A 424 -25.78 7.10 -15.37
N GLN A 425 -25.85 7.89 -14.29
CA GLN A 425 -26.75 7.64 -13.17
C GLN A 425 -28.21 7.54 -13.62
N LYS A 426 -28.65 8.43 -14.52
CA LYS A 426 -30.00 8.38 -15.09
C LYS A 426 -30.28 7.03 -15.77
N ARG A 427 -29.31 6.50 -16.53
CA ARG A 427 -29.44 5.24 -17.27
C ARG A 427 -29.23 4.00 -16.41
N MET A 428 -28.40 4.09 -15.38
CA MET A 428 -28.22 3.01 -14.41
C MET A 428 -29.53 2.74 -13.64
N LYS A 429 -30.30 3.79 -13.33
CA LYS A 429 -31.61 3.68 -12.69
C LYS A 429 -32.65 2.92 -13.53
N ASP A 430 -32.53 2.94 -14.86
CA ASP A 430 -33.43 2.20 -15.76
C ASP A 430 -33.21 0.66 -15.69
N HIS A 431 -32.18 0.19 -14.98
CA HIS A 431 -31.74 -1.21 -14.96
C HIS A 431 -31.39 -1.73 -13.54
N PRO A 432 -32.36 -1.80 -12.61
CA PRO A 432 -32.12 -2.27 -11.25
C PRO A 432 -31.64 -3.74 -11.22
N GLY A 433 -30.69 -4.05 -10.35
CA GLY A 433 -30.20 -5.41 -10.09
C GLY A 433 -29.31 -6.05 -11.18
N LYS A 434 -29.04 -5.36 -12.30
CA LYS A 434 -28.18 -5.88 -13.38
C LYS A 434 -26.75 -5.37 -13.26
N ARG A 435 -25.77 -6.13 -13.76
CA ARG A 435 -24.39 -5.62 -13.95
C ARG A 435 -24.33 -4.65 -15.12
N ILE A 436 -23.70 -3.50 -14.93
CA ILE A 436 -23.56 -2.45 -15.95
C ILE A 436 -22.12 -2.42 -16.44
N LEU A 437 -21.97 -2.56 -17.75
CA LEU A 437 -20.72 -2.48 -18.46
C LEU A 437 -20.54 -1.08 -19.04
N LEU A 438 -19.65 -0.28 -18.44
CA LEU A 438 -19.35 1.07 -18.90
C LEU A 438 -18.23 1.05 -19.94
N ASP A 439 -18.55 1.52 -21.14
CA ASP A 439 -17.62 1.62 -22.26
C ASP A 439 -17.24 3.09 -22.53
N GLY A 440 -15.93 3.35 -22.56
CA GLY A 440 -15.37 4.63 -22.96
C GLY A 440 -15.48 5.71 -21.88
N PHE A 441 -15.65 5.35 -20.62
CA PHE A 441 -15.55 6.20 -19.43
C PHE A 441 -15.10 5.34 -18.24
N PRO A 442 -14.26 5.83 -17.32
CA PRO A 442 -13.65 7.16 -17.26
C PRO A 442 -12.53 7.37 -18.30
N ARG A 443 -12.29 8.64 -18.68
CA ARG A 443 -11.23 9.02 -19.65
C ARG A 443 -10.06 9.80 -19.04
N SER A 444 -10.18 10.17 -17.77
CA SER A 444 -9.17 10.86 -16.97
C SER A 444 -9.28 10.44 -15.50
N ALA A 445 -8.24 10.69 -14.71
CA ALA A 445 -8.27 10.44 -13.26
C ALA A 445 -9.39 11.23 -12.56
N GLU A 446 -9.65 12.47 -12.99
CA GLU A 446 -10.77 13.28 -12.48
C GLU A 446 -12.12 12.63 -12.80
N ASN A 447 -12.31 12.12 -14.04
CA ASN A 447 -13.52 11.38 -14.41
C ASN A 447 -13.69 10.11 -13.57
N ALA A 448 -12.58 9.41 -13.27
CA ALA A 448 -12.62 8.19 -12.47
C ALA A 448 -12.97 8.50 -11.02
N LYS A 449 -12.41 9.59 -10.46
CA LYS A 449 -12.75 10.06 -9.13
C LYS A 449 -14.23 10.42 -9.01
N ASP A 450 -14.75 11.20 -9.96
CA ASP A 450 -16.15 11.58 -9.98
C ASP A 450 -17.07 10.36 -10.14
N LEU A 451 -16.67 9.38 -10.96
CA LEU A 451 -17.40 8.12 -11.11
C LEU A 451 -17.47 7.35 -9.78
N VAL A 452 -16.34 7.14 -9.12
CA VAL A 452 -16.28 6.38 -7.85
C VAL A 452 -17.07 7.11 -6.77
N THR A 453 -16.92 8.43 -6.69
CA THR A 453 -17.59 9.27 -5.68
C THR A 453 -19.11 9.26 -5.85
N LEU A 454 -19.60 9.34 -7.10
CA LEU A 454 -21.02 9.57 -7.37
C LEU A 454 -21.80 8.31 -7.78
N CYS A 455 -21.14 7.32 -8.37
CA CYS A 455 -21.77 6.06 -8.81
C CYS A 455 -21.34 4.85 -7.97
N GLY A 456 -20.39 5.02 -7.06
CA GLY A 456 -19.81 3.92 -6.29
C GLY A 456 -18.65 3.23 -7.00
N ARG A 457 -17.91 2.44 -6.23
CA ARG A 457 -16.70 1.77 -6.69
C ARG A 457 -16.99 0.64 -7.70
N PRO A 458 -16.31 0.60 -8.86
CA PRO A 458 -16.43 -0.51 -9.80
C PRO A 458 -15.95 -1.85 -9.24
N GLU A 459 -16.62 -2.94 -9.63
CA GLU A 459 -16.27 -4.33 -9.29
C GLU A 459 -14.99 -4.77 -10.00
N LEU A 460 -14.79 -4.29 -11.24
CA LEU A 460 -13.73 -4.74 -12.13
C LEU A 460 -13.48 -3.69 -13.22
N ALA A 461 -12.22 -3.51 -13.60
CA ALA A 461 -11.82 -2.79 -14.79
C ALA A 461 -11.07 -3.71 -15.76
N LEU A 462 -11.61 -3.87 -16.97
CA LEU A 462 -10.97 -4.54 -18.09
C LEU A 462 -10.14 -3.52 -18.86
N HIS A 463 -8.83 -3.63 -18.76
CA HIS A 463 -7.89 -2.82 -19.49
C HIS A 463 -7.47 -3.51 -20.80
N LEU A 464 -7.91 -2.97 -21.92
CA LEU A 464 -7.57 -3.44 -23.27
C LEU A 464 -6.28 -2.77 -23.74
N ASP A 465 -5.17 -3.46 -23.55
CA ASP A 465 -3.85 -3.03 -24.00
C ASP A 465 -3.64 -3.43 -25.46
N CYS A 466 -3.10 -2.53 -26.28
CA CYS A 466 -2.97 -2.76 -27.72
C CYS A 466 -1.92 -1.83 -28.30
N ASP A 467 -1.07 -2.36 -29.17
CA ASP A 467 -0.05 -1.57 -29.86
C ASP A 467 -0.65 -0.44 -30.71
N ASP A 468 -0.01 0.73 -30.67
CA ASP A 468 -0.47 1.95 -31.36
C ASP A 468 -0.59 1.75 -32.87
N THR A 469 0.29 0.95 -33.49
CA THR A 469 0.22 0.65 -34.93
C THR A 469 -1.08 -0.06 -35.27
N VAL A 470 -1.44 -1.06 -34.45
CA VAL A 470 -2.69 -1.83 -34.56
C VAL A 470 -3.90 -0.94 -34.29
N LEU A 471 -3.82 -0.03 -33.31
CA LEU A 471 -4.89 0.93 -33.04
C LEU A 471 -5.16 1.84 -34.25
N ILE A 472 -4.10 2.39 -34.85
CA ILE A 472 -4.20 3.27 -36.03
C ILE A 472 -4.81 2.51 -37.21
N GLU A 473 -4.29 1.33 -37.55
CA GLU A 473 -4.82 0.50 -38.63
C GLU A 473 -6.31 0.20 -38.44
N ARG A 474 -6.70 -0.19 -37.23
CA ARG A 474 -8.10 -0.50 -36.89
C ARG A 474 -9.00 0.73 -36.91
N ILE A 475 -8.52 1.93 -36.59
CA ILE A 475 -9.31 3.16 -36.71
C ILE A 475 -9.50 3.53 -38.18
N LEU A 476 -8.43 3.44 -39.00
CA LEU A 476 -8.50 3.78 -40.42
C LEU A 476 -9.35 2.80 -41.23
N ALA A 477 -9.33 1.52 -40.86
CA ALA A 477 -10.21 0.51 -41.46
C ALA A 477 -11.69 0.84 -41.22
N ARG A 478 -12.05 1.36 -40.03
CA ARG A 478 -13.43 1.77 -39.68
C ARG A 478 -13.88 3.03 -40.43
N GLY A 479 -12.99 3.98 -40.63
CA GLY A 479 -13.27 5.18 -41.43
C GLY A 479 -13.62 4.84 -42.89
N LYS A 480 -13.03 3.78 -43.44
CA LYS A 480 -13.32 3.27 -44.79
C LYS A 480 -14.64 2.50 -44.89
N SER A 481 -15.11 1.87 -43.81
CA SER A 481 -16.36 1.09 -43.78
C SER A 481 -17.62 1.93 -43.49
N GLY A 482 -17.50 3.26 -43.35
CA GLY A 482 -18.64 4.19 -43.27
C GLY A 482 -19.41 4.21 -41.94
N THR A 483 -18.93 3.51 -40.91
CA THR A 483 -19.65 3.36 -39.62
C THR A 483 -19.49 4.58 -38.70
N ARG A 484 -18.49 5.44 -38.96
CA ARG A 484 -18.24 6.74 -38.32
C ARG A 484 -17.62 7.72 -39.31
N SER A 485 -18.33 8.79 -39.67
CA SER A 485 -17.93 9.76 -40.69
C SER A 485 -16.83 10.74 -40.24
N ASP A 486 -16.43 10.71 -38.97
CA ASP A 486 -15.46 11.59 -38.31
C ASP A 486 -14.06 10.97 -38.11
N ASP A 487 -13.89 9.68 -38.43
CA ASP A 487 -12.64 8.93 -38.23
C ASP A 487 -11.62 9.17 -39.37
N ASN A 488 -10.97 10.34 -39.36
CA ASN A 488 -9.81 10.65 -40.22
C ASN A 488 -8.46 10.46 -39.49
N ILE A 489 -7.34 10.38 -40.22
CA ILE A 489 -5.99 10.12 -39.66
C ILE A 489 -5.62 11.12 -38.56
N GLN A 490 -5.94 12.41 -38.75
CA GLN A 490 -5.61 13.45 -37.78
C GLN A 490 -6.41 13.28 -36.48
N THR A 491 -7.72 13.01 -36.58
CA THR A 491 -8.59 12.70 -35.44
C THR A 491 -8.11 11.44 -34.71
N ALA A 492 -7.70 10.40 -35.44
CA ALA A 492 -7.19 9.16 -34.87
C ALA A 492 -5.93 9.39 -34.01
N LEU A 493 -4.94 10.09 -34.56
CA LEU A 493 -3.71 10.44 -33.86
C LEU A 493 -3.98 11.31 -32.62
N GLN A 494 -4.89 12.28 -32.72
CA GLN A 494 -5.24 13.14 -31.58
C GLN A 494 -5.93 12.35 -30.45
N ARG A 495 -6.80 11.38 -30.79
CA ARG A 495 -7.44 10.51 -29.81
C ARG A 495 -6.44 9.57 -29.13
N ILE A 496 -5.46 9.03 -29.86
CA ILE A 496 -4.38 8.19 -29.29
C ILE A 496 -3.49 9.02 -28.36
N ARG A 497 -3.07 10.23 -28.78
CA ARG A 497 -2.30 11.14 -27.91
C ARG A 497 -3.03 11.49 -26.62
N THR A 498 -4.32 11.78 -26.72
CA THR A 498 -5.16 12.08 -25.56
C THR A 498 -5.28 10.87 -24.65
N TYR A 499 -5.43 9.66 -25.22
CA TYR A 499 -5.43 8.41 -24.47
C TYR A 499 -4.13 8.27 -23.66
N HIS A 500 -2.96 8.29 -24.29
CA HIS A 500 -1.67 8.14 -23.60
C HIS A 500 -1.42 9.21 -22.53
N LYS A 501 -1.93 10.43 -22.73
CA LYS A 501 -1.81 11.52 -21.75
C LYS A 501 -2.51 11.23 -20.43
N PHE A 502 -3.70 10.61 -20.47
CA PHE A 502 -4.57 10.48 -19.29
C PHE A 502 -4.78 9.03 -18.84
N HIS A 503 -4.45 8.06 -19.68
CA HIS A 503 -4.77 6.66 -19.43
C HIS A 503 -4.04 6.11 -18.20
N ASN A 504 -2.72 6.30 -18.13
CA ASN A 504 -1.92 5.78 -17.02
C ASN A 504 -2.36 6.34 -15.67
N THR A 505 -2.66 7.64 -15.61
CA THR A 505 -3.16 8.27 -14.38
C THR A 505 -4.57 7.79 -14.01
N THR A 506 -5.40 7.47 -14.99
CA THR A 506 -6.75 6.90 -14.76
C THR A 506 -6.67 5.48 -14.21
N ILE A 507 -5.83 4.62 -14.79
CA ILE A 507 -5.65 3.24 -14.32
C ILE A 507 -4.99 3.23 -12.94
N GLU A 508 -4.02 4.09 -12.69
CA GLU A 508 -3.36 4.19 -11.39
C GLU A 508 -4.34 4.63 -10.30
N PHE A 509 -5.20 5.61 -10.60
CA PHE A 509 -6.28 5.99 -9.69
C PHE A 509 -7.22 4.82 -9.39
N LEU A 510 -7.65 4.05 -10.40
CA LEU A 510 -8.50 2.88 -10.18
C LEU A 510 -7.83 1.82 -9.28
N ARG A 511 -6.51 1.63 -9.41
CA ARG A 511 -5.74 0.75 -8.52
C ARG A 511 -5.67 1.30 -7.09
N GLN A 512 -5.51 2.60 -6.91
CA GLN A 512 -5.53 3.26 -5.60
C GLN A 512 -6.90 3.09 -4.90
N GLU A 513 -7.98 3.17 -5.67
CA GLU A 513 -9.35 2.86 -5.24
C GLU A 513 -9.62 1.34 -5.13
N HIS A 514 -8.58 0.50 -5.22
CA HIS A 514 -8.63 -0.96 -5.11
C HIS A 514 -9.55 -1.64 -6.14
N VAL A 515 -9.87 -0.99 -7.25
CA VAL A 515 -10.60 -1.63 -8.35
C VAL A 515 -9.67 -2.67 -9.00
N PRO A 516 -10.04 -3.97 -9.06
CA PRO A 516 -9.25 -4.96 -9.75
C PRO A 516 -9.10 -4.57 -11.22
N VAL A 517 -7.86 -4.42 -11.70
CA VAL A 517 -7.57 -4.12 -13.11
C VAL A 517 -7.04 -5.38 -13.78
N VAL A 518 -7.76 -5.87 -14.78
CA VAL A 518 -7.35 -7.02 -15.60
C VAL A 518 -6.84 -6.50 -16.94
N ASN A 519 -5.58 -6.77 -17.23
CA ASN A 519 -4.97 -6.41 -18.51
C ASN A 519 -5.24 -7.52 -19.54
N LEU A 520 -5.71 -7.15 -20.72
CA LEU A 520 -5.94 -8.03 -21.86
C LEU A 520 -5.10 -7.53 -23.03
N ASP A 521 -4.29 -8.40 -23.63
CA ASP A 521 -3.56 -8.08 -24.86
C ASP A 521 -4.51 -8.20 -26.05
N CYS A 522 -4.85 -7.06 -26.63
CA CYS A 522 -5.75 -6.89 -27.75
C CYS A 522 -5.03 -6.76 -29.10
N SER A 523 -3.71 -6.96 -29.14
CA SER A 523 -2.94 -7.02 -30.38
C SER A 523 -3.28 -8.29 -31.18
N ALA A 524 -3.70 -9.35 -30.49
CA ALA A 524 -4.21 -10.60 -31.05
C ALA A 524 -5.60 -10.45 -31.73
N PRO A 525 -6.02 -11.41 -32.57
CA PRO A 525 -7.38 -11.45 -33.14
C PRO A 525 -8.46 -11.63 -32.03
N PRO A 526 -9.73 -11.29 -32.31
CA PRO A 526 -10.81 -11.26 -31.31
C PRO A 526 -10.98 -12.56 -30.52
N GLU A 527 -10.72 -13.71 -31.14
CA GLU A 527 -10.80 -15.03 -30.51
C GLU A 527 -9.73 -15.21 -29.44
N GLY A 528 -8.52 -14.70 -29.68
CA GLY A 528 -7.41 -14.74 -28.73
C GLY A 528 -7.66 -13.85 -27.52
N VAL A 529 -8.27 -12.68 -27.73
CA VAL A 529 -8.69 -11.78 -26.64
C VAL A 529 -9.79 -12.42 -25.79
N TRP A 530 -10.75 -13.10 -26.44
CA TRP A 530 -11.80 -13.82 -25.73
C TRP A 530 -11.23 -14.97 -24.89
N ALA A 531 -10.28 -15.74 -25.41
CA ALA A 531 -9.63 -16.83 -24.69
C ALA A 531 -8.89 -16.34 -23.42
N GLN A 532 -8.23 -15.18 -23.50
CA GLN A 532 -7.62 -14.55 -22.32
C GLN A 532 -8.67 -14.20 -21.27
N LEU A 533 -9.83 -13.67 -21.68
CA LEU A 533 -10.90 -13.29 -20.78
C LEU A 533 -11.57 -14.51 -20.12
N THR A 534 -11.81 -15.59 -20.89
CA THR A 534 -12.45 -16.81 -20.36
C THR A 534 -11.57 -17.53 -19.36
N ALA A 535 -10.25 -17.47 -19.51
CA ALA A 535 -9.30 -18.01 -18.53
C ALA A 535 -9.42 -17.31 -17.15
N ILE A 536 -9.89 -16.07 -17.10
CA ILE A 536 -9.87 -15.24 -15.89
C ILE A 536 -11.03 -15.54 -14.93
N SER A 537 -12.01 -16.40 -15.28
CA SER A 537 -13.05 -17.00 -14.41
C SER A 537 -13.95 -16.06 -13.57
N ARG A 538 -13.61 -14.76 -13.45
CA ARG A 538 -14.23 -13.79 -12.52
C ARG A 538 -15.43 -13.08 -13.14
N LEU A 539 -15.40 -12.88 -14.46
CA LEU A 539 -16.53 -12.40 -15.28
C LEU A 539 -17.50 -13.50 -15.69
N MET A 540 -16.98 -14.73 -15.87
CA MET A 540 -17.70 -15.88 -16.44
C MET A 540 -18.49 -16.68 -15.40
N ARG A 541 -18.40 -16.34 -14.11
CA ARG A 541 -19.37 -16.84 -13.14
C ARG A 541 -20.72 -16.24 -13.52
N LYS A 542 -21.61 -17.09 -14.05
CA LYS A 542 -23.05 -16.89 -13.84
C LYS A 542 -23.20 -16.51 -12.37
N THR A 543 -24.03 -15.52 -12.09
CA THR A 543 -24.49 -15.29 -10.72
C THR A 543 -24.78 -16.66 -10.09
N LEU A 544 -24.34 -16.90 -8.85
CA LEU A 544 -24.61 -18.14 -8.10
C LEU A 544 -26.12 -18.39 -7.86
N TRP A 545 -26.97 -17.66 -8.57
CA TRP A 545 -28.40 -17.54 -8.49
C TRP A 545 -28.96 -17.70 -9.90
N ASP A 546 -28.54 -18.78 -10.57
CA ASP A 546 -29.39 -19.44 -11.55
C ASP A 546 -30.35 -20.27 -10.68
N ASP A 547 -31.64 -19.89 -10.63
CA ASP A 547 -32.73 -20.45 -9.80
C ASP A 547 -33.05 -21.94 -10.07
N SER A 548 -32.07 -22.71 -10.53
CA SER A 548 -32.21 -24.11 -10.95
C SER A 548 -31.40 -25.11 -10.12
N THR A 549 -30.78 -24.68 -9.01
CA THR A 549 -29.97 -25.58 -8.17
C THR A 549 -30.38 -25.67 -6.70
N LEU A 550 -31.53 -25.10 -6.31
CA LEU A 550 -32.08 -25.23 -4.95
C LEU A 550 -32.94 -26.49 -4.71
N ASP A 551 -33.10 -27.37 -5.71
CA ASP A 551 -33.70 -28.70 -5.53
C ASP A 551 -32.68 -29.81 -5.79
N ARG A 552 -31.70 -30.01 -4.89
CA ARG A 552 -31.02 -31.30 -4.66
C ARG A 552 -30.40 -31.42 -3.28
#